data_AF-A0A1F8DN14-F1
#
_entry.id   AF-A0A1F8DN14-F1
#
_cell.length_a   1.000
_cell.length_b   1.000
_cell.length_c   1.000
_cell.angle_alpha   90.00
_cell.angle_beta   90.00
_cell.angle_gamma   90.00
#
_symmetry.space_group_name_H-M   'P 1'
#
loop_
_entity.id
_entity.type
_entity.pdbx_description
1 polymer ?
#
loop_
_entity_poly.entity_id
_entity_poly.type
_entity_poly.pdbx_seq_one_letter_code
_entity_poly.pdbx_strand_id
1 'polypeptide(L)'
;MGSNTTLTASVTWSDTVTQTDFASGNTGIVTVSPTSDSTVVYSTQASGVSVGSTTVRADVIMSGASRCNDTSTVNVINAGPWWQVVDADITSNGDIISPIPGTCSLPVCNPVLGLKGAGGFPGVPAYGGATADFQAGTGSGNAAESPYNWLAASRYLGRTYDYAFFERQIPDDVIINELDPPVTGGTFNSGGAPSRGYIWYHWDGATRGDLTIDGNVNLVGSRRVVLMVEGANLIIDGRIQLQSPGQGFFMAVVGKDGSGFKGDILVDPSVDIIEGIFLAESEFKTGLASTQFNVRGSVAAYDGVVLERDLGASNSNTPAEVFTYAPDIIATFPNVFTQRRIRWKEVAP
;
A
#
# COMPACT_ATOMS: atom_id res chain seq x y z
N MET A 1 -14.47 16.42 0.86
CA MET A 1 -14.71 17.33 2.00
C MET A 1 -13.46 17.31 2.87
N GLY A 2 -13.01 18.41 3.46
CA GLY A 2 -11.81 18.41 4.31
C GLY A 2 -12.09 17.87 5.71
N SER A 3 -11.05 17.45 6.44
CA SER A 3 -11.17 17.18 7.88
C SER A 3 -11.63 18.43 8.63
N ASN A 4 -12.41 18.24 9.70
CA ASN A 4 -12.90 19.34 10.51
C ASN A 4 -11.77 19.88 11.40
N THR A 5 -11.71 21.19 11.60
CA THR A 5 -10.78 21.81 12.57
C THR A 5 -11.56 22.72 13.50
N THR A 6 -11.31 22.61 14.80
CA THR A 6 -11.88 23.52 15.79
C THR A 6 -11.06 24.81 15.83
N LEU A 7 -11.73 25.94 15.65
CA LEU A 7 -11.16 27.26 15.82
C LEU A 7 -11.70 27.85 17.13
N THR A 8 -10.80 28.39 17.95
CA THR A 8 -11.15 28.98 19.25
C THR A 8 -10.75 30.45 19.26
N ALA A 9 -11.69 31.32 19.63
CA ALA A 9 -11.41 32.74 19.84
C ALA A 9 -11.07 32.98 21.32
N SER A 10 -9.85 33.46 21.58
CA SER A 10 -9.41 33.88 22.91
C SER A 10 -9.58 35.39 23.04
N VAL A 11 -10.57 35.81 23.84
CA VAL A 11 -10.87 37.23 24.04
C VAL A 11 -10.30 37.70 25.38
N THR A 12 -9.44 38.71 25.36
CA THR A 12 -8.96 39.39 26.57
C THR A 12 -9.59 40.78 26.63
N TRP A 13 -10.61 40.94 27.48
CA TRP A 13 -11.34 42.20 27.65
C TRP A 13 -11.75 42.40 29.12
N SER A 14 -12.03 43.64 29.51
CA SER A 14 -12.47 44.01 30.88
C SER A 14 -13.98 43.94 31.12
N ASP A 15 -14.78 43.68 30.08
CA ASP A 15 -16.25 43.72 30.07
C ASP A 15 -16.83 42.40 29.58
N THR A 16 -18.13 42.17 29.81
CA THR A 16 -18.82 40.92 29.44
C THR A 16 -19.00 40.80 27.92
N VAL A 17 -18.38 39.76 27.34
CA VAL A 17 -18.63 39.36 25.96
C VAL A 17 -19.98 38.65 25.87
N THR A 18 -20.83 39.08 24.92
CA THR A 18 -22.16 38.50 24.71
C THR A 18 -22.08 37.21 23.90
N GLN A 19 -21.36 37.22 22.79
CA GLN A 19 -21.12 36.07 21.92
C GLN A 19 -19.96 36.37 20.96
N THR A 20 -19.45 35.33 20.30
CA THR A 20 -18.58 35.47 19.12
C THR A 20 -19.29 34.91 17.90
N ASP A 21 -19.39 35.70 16.84
CA ASP A 21 -19.96 35.28 15.56
C ASP A 21 -18.84 34.83 14.62
N PHE A 22 -19.05 33.73 13.91
CA PHE A 22 -18.08 33.13 13.01
C PHE A 22 -18.60 33.14 11.57
N ALA A 23 -17.75 33.54 10.63
CA ALA A 23 -18.08 33.56 9.21
C ALA A 23 -16.90 33.12 8.34
N SER A 24 -17.19 32.35 7.29
CA SER A 24 -16.20 32.03 6.26
C SER A 24 -16.22 33.07 5.16
N GLY A 25 -15.05 33.49 4.69
CA GLY A 25 -14.90 34.38 3.55
C GLY A 25 -15.28 33.74 2.21
N ASN A 26 -15.36 32.40 2.16
CA ASN A 26 -15.85 31.65 1.01
C ASN A 26 -16.43 30.31 1.48
N THR A 27 -17.76 30.24 1.56
CA THR A 27 -18.50 29.04 1.96
C THR A 27 -18.42 27.90 0.94
N GLY A 28 -17.98 28.19 -0.29
CA GLY A 28 -17.63 27.15 -1.26
C GLY A 28 -16.33 26.40 -0.92
N ILE A 29 -15.47 26.96 -0.06
CA ILE A 29 -14.20 26.35 0.37
C ILE A 29 -14.28 25.84 1.80
N VAL A 30 -14.79 26.64 2.74
CA VAL A 30 -14.95 26.25 4.17
C VAL A 30 -16.29 26.75 4.70
N THR A 31 -17.01 25.90 5.43
CA THR A 31 -18.18 26.31 6.25
C THR A 31 -17.83 26.29 7.73
N VAL A 32 -18.58 27.02 8.55
CA VAL A 32 -18.39 27.06 10.01
C VAL A 32 -19.67 26.72 10.75
N SER A 33 -19.57 25.98 11.86
CA SER A 33 -20.71 25.65 12.72
C SER A 33 -20.26 25.46 14.19
N PRO A 34 -20.88 26.13 15.18
CA PRO A 34 -21.93 27.12 15.00
C PRO A 34 -21.40 28.43 14.39
N THR A 35 -22.28 29.22 13.77
CA THR A 35 -21.95 30.58 13.29
C THR A 35 -22.00 31.64 14.39
N SER A 36 -22.43 31.26 15.60
CA SER A 36 -22.41 32.10 16.80
C SER A 36 -22.28 31.23 18.04
N ASP A 37 -21.41 31.61 18.96
CA ASP A 37 -21.19 30.93 20.23
C ASP A 37 -21.23 31.93 21.39
N SER A 38 -22.07 31.66 22.39
CA SER A 38 -22.21 32.46 23.61
C SER A 38 -21.55 31.81 24.83
N THR A 39 -20.93 30.63 24.66
CA THR A 39 -20.30 29.89 25.73
C THR A 39 -18.85 30.33 25.90
N VAL A 40 -18.45 30.66 27.13
CA VAL A 40 -17.06 31.05 27.42
C VAL A 40 -16.14 29.88 27.05
N VAL A 41 -15.06 30.20 26.32
CA VAL A 41 -14.37 29.33 25.32
C VAL A 41 -15.12 29.32 23.98
N TYR A 42 -15.20 30.50 23.36
CA TYR A 42 -15.89 30.70 22.08
C TYR A 42 -15.23 29.88 20.98
N SER A 43 -15.98 28.99 20.35
CA SER A 43 -15.45 28.10 19.34
C SER A 43 -16.41 27.83 18.19
N THR A 44 -15.83 27.46 17.05
CA THR A 44 -16.56 26.96 15.89
C THR A 44 -15.80 25.83 15.24
N GLN A 45 -16.52 24.93 14.59
CA GLN A 45 -15.93 23.91 13.73
C GLN A 45 -15.87 24.43 12.29
N ALA A 46 -14.67 24.54 11.75
CA ALA A 46 -14.44 24.78 10.33
C ALA A 46 -14.43 23.45 9.57
N SER A 47 -15.29 23.33 8.56
CA SER A 47 -15.43 22.14 7.72
C SER A 47 -15.05 22.46 6.27
N GLY A 48 -14.10 21.71 5.71
CA GLY A 48 -13.68 21.91 4.31
C GLY A 48 -14.72 21.41 3.31
N VAL A 49 -15.11 22.26 2.36
CA VAL A 49 -16.07 21.98 1.28
C VAL A 49 -15.32 21.61 0.00
N SER A 50 -14.39 22.46 -0.45
CA SER A 50 -13.56 22.23 -1.64
C SER A 50 -12.12 22.66 -1.41
N VAL A 51 -11.20 22.13 -2.22
CA VAL A 51 -9.77 22.47 -2.16
C VAL A 51 -9.59 23.95 -2.44
N GLY A 52 -8.79 24.61 -1.60
CA GLY A 52 -8.51 26.03 -1.71
C GLY A 52 -8.16 26.64 -0.37
N SER A 53 -8.03 27.95 -0.36
CA SER A 53 -7.74 28.73 0.84
C SER A 53 -8.83 29.78 1.04
N THR A 54 -9.29 29.93 2.26
CA THR A 54 -10.19 31.02 2.65
C THR A 54 -9.91 31.45 4.08
N THR A 55 -10.41 32.62 4.46
CA THR A 55 -10.31 33.11 5.82
C THR A 55 -11.58 32.78 6.60
N VAL A 56 -11.44 32.28 7.81
CA VAL A 56 -12.53 32.27 8.80
C VAL A 56 -12.34 33.48 9.71
N ARG A 57 -13.38 34.29 9.81
CA ARG A 57 -13.45 35.48 10.66
C ARG A 57 -14.24 35.17 11.93
N ALA A 58 -13.76 35.69 13.04
CA ALA A 58 -14.46 35.74 14.33
C ALA A 58 -14.74 37.20 14.68
N ASP A 59 -16.00 37.54 14.99
CA ASP A 59 -16.46 38.85 15.42
C ASP A 59 -16.94 38.79 16.87
N VAL A 60 -16.29 39.53 17.76
CA VAL A 60 -16.67 39.57 19.17
C VAL A 60 -17.77 40.59 19.37
N ILE A 61 -18.94 40.13 19.83
CA ILE A 61 -20.12 40.96 20.03
C ILE A 61 -20.25 41.34 21.50
N MET A 62 -20.36 42.65 21.76
CA MET A 62 -20.62 43.19 23.11
C MET A 62 -21.71 44.25 23.03
N SER A 63 -22.73 44.12 23.87
CA SER A 63 -23.87 45.04 23.89
C SER A 63 -24.53 45.20 22.51
N GLY A 64 -24.62 44.10 21.75
CA GLY A 64 -25.28 44.06 20.44
C GLY A 64 -24.47 44.59 19.25
N ALA A 65 -23.17 44.87 19.40
CA ALA A 65 -22.32 45.31 18.29
C ALA A 65 -20.95 44.64 18.31
N SER A 66 -20.39 44.38 17.11
CA SER A 66 -19.02 43.88 16.94
C SER A 66 -18.02 44.93 17.46
N ARG A 67 -17.12 44.50 18.36
CA ARG A 67 -16.11 45.36 19.00
C ARG A 67 -14.70 45.11 18.49
N CYS A 68 -14.39 43.85 18.19
CA CYS A 68 -13.17 43.47 17.52
C CYS A 68 -13.43 42.24 16.66
N ASN A 69 -12.54 42.03 15.71
CA ASN A 69 -12.52 40.82 14.90
C ASN A 69 -11.10 40.28 14.81
N ASP A 70 -11.02 39.01 14.48
CA ASP A 70 -9.79 38.38 14.04
C ASP A 70 -10.09 37.42 12.90
N THR A 71 -9.08 37.08 12.11
CA THR A 71 -9.21 36.16 10.98
C THR A 71 -8.11 35.12 11.01
N SER A 72 -8.47 33.87 10.75
CA SER A 72 -7.52 32.79 10.52
C SER A 72 -7.63 32.28 9.09
N THR A 73 -6.50 32.00 8.45
CA THR A 73 -6.48 31.36 7.13
C THR A 73 -6.65 29.85 7.29
N VAL A 74 -7.62 29.28 6.58
CA VAL A 74 -7.88 27.84 6.55
C VAL A 74 -7.58 27.34 5.15
N ASN A 75 -6.69 26.35 5.07
CA ASN A 75 -6.33 25.67 3.83
C ASN A 75 -7.00 24.30 3.78
N VAL A 76 -7.73 24.03 2.70
CA VAL A 76 -8.27 22.70 2.39
C VAL A 76 -7.40 22.13 1.28
N ILE A 77 -6.66 21.06 1.59
CA ILE A 77 -5.81 20.35 0.64
C ILE A 77 -6.44 19.00 0.26
N ASN A 78 -5.98 18.41 -0.85
CA ASN A 78 -6.36 17.05 -1.21
C ASN A 78 -5.90 16.07 -0.13
N ALA A 79 -6.65 14.98 0.00
CA ALA A 79 -6.19 13.82 0.74
C ALA A 79 -4.88 13.31 0.14
N GLY A 80 -3.91 13.00 1.02
CA GLY A 80 -2.70 12.30 0.61
C GLY A 80 -2.99 10.85 0.20
N PRO A 81 -2.05 10.20 -0.51
CA PRO A 81 -2.20 8.80 -0.86
C PRO A 81 -2.21 7.91 0.38
N TRP A 82 -2.94 6.82 0.26
CA TRP A 82 -3.10 5.80 1.29
C TRP A 82 -3.37 4.46 0.61
N TRP A 83 -3.13 3.37 1.31
CA TRP A 83 -3.22 2.02 0.77
C TRP A 83 -4.05 1.11 1.66
N GLN A 84 -4.58 0.03 1.09
CA GLN A 84 -5.38 -0.96 1.79
C GLN A 84 -4.92 -2.38 1.48
N VAL A 85 -5.31 -3.29 2.36
CA VAL A 85 -5.23 -4.73 2.12
C VAL A 85 -6.58 -5.39 2.25
N VAL A 86 -6.74 -6.52 1.54
CA VAL A 86 -7.95 -7.36 1.60
C VAL A 86 -7.51 -8.77 1.97
N ASP A 87 -8.02 -9.26 3.12
CA ASP A 87 -7.75 -10.61 3.62
C ASP A 87 -6.25 -10.94 3.81
N ALA A 88 -5.39 -9.91 3.91
CA ALA A 88 -3.95 -10.09 3.93
C ALA A 88 -3.34 -9.73 5.29
N ASP A 89 -2.43 -10.57 5.76
CA ASP A 89 -1.53 -10.23 6.86
C ASP A 89 -0.44 -9.28 6.36
N ILE A 90 -0.01 -8.37 7.23
CA ILE A 90 1.11 -7.47 6.96
C ILE A 90 2.15 -7.69 8.05
N THR A 91 3.42 -7.74 7.65
CA THR A 91 4.53 -7.73 8.62
C THR A 91 5.56 -6.73 8.16
N SER A 92 5.87 -5.75 9.01
CA SER A 92 6.95 -4.79 8.82
C SER A 92 7.81 -4.78 10.07
N ASN A 93 9.14 -4.85 9.93
CA ASN A 93 10.04 -4.59 11.05
C ASN A 93 10.18 -3.09 11.36
N GLY A 94 9.68 -2.23 10.47
CA GLY A 94 9.55 -0.79 10.67
C GLY A 94 8.11 -0.40 11.03
N ASP A 95 7.79 0.86 10.78
CA ASP A 95 6.44 1.40 10.97
C ASP A 95 5.48 0.87 9.90
N ILE A 96 4.18 0.97 10.17
CA ILE A 96 3.13 0.77 9.17
C ILE A 96 2.28 2.04 9.15
N ILE A 97 2.34 2.79 8.05
CA ILE A 97 1.64 4.06 7.89
C ILE A 97 0.75 4.00 6.65
N SER A 98 -0.54 4.28 6.82
CA SER A 98 -1.50 4.46 5.74
C SER A 98 -2.52 5.51 6.17
N PRO A 99 -2.28 6.81 5.92
CA PRO A 99 -3.07 7.88 6.51
C PRO A 99 -4.44 7.97 5.84
N ILE A 100 -5.43 7.22 6.35
CA ILE A 100 -6.76 7.13 5.76
C ILE A 100 -7.50 8.46 5.94
N PRO A 101 -7.99 9.08 4.85
CA PRO A 101 -8.70 10.35 4.91
C PRO A 101 -9.99 10.26 5.73
N GLY A 102 -10.28 11.30 6.51
CA GLY A 102 -11.54 11.40 7.24
C GLY A 102 -12.81 11.45 6.36
N THR A 103 -12.65 11.67 5.05
CA THR A 103 -13.73 11.53 4.06
C THR A 103 -14.08 10.11 3.69
N CYS A 104 -13.16 9.17 3.91
CA CYS A 104 -13.43 7.77 3.67
C CYS A 104 -14.48 7.30 4.68
N SER A 105 -15.72 7.13 4.23
CA SER A 105 -16.82 6.68 5.08
C SER A 105 -17.76 5.76 4.32
N LEU A 106 -18.31 4.77 5.03
CA LEU A 106 -19.27 3.83 4.46
C LEU A 106 -20.52 4.56 3.95
N PRO A 107 -21.17 4.07 2.87
CA PRO A 107 -20.83 2.86 2.12
C PRO A 107 -19.80 3.07 1.01
N VAL A 108 -19.32 4.30 0.80
CA VAL A 108 -18.47 4.66 -0.35
C VAL A 108 -17.04 4.15 -0.17
N CYS A 109 -16.52 4.26 1.05
CA CYS A 109 -15.16 3.88 1.39
C CYS A 109 -15.14 3.33 2.81
N ASN A 110 -14.44 2.22 3.04
CA ASN A 110 -14.34 1.64 4.38
C ASN A 110 -13.04 2.14 5.05
N PRO A 111 -13.09 2.94 6.13
CA PRO A 111 -11.93 3.62 6.71
C PRO A 111 -11.07 2.70 7.57
N VAL A 112 -10.56 1.62 6.99
CA VAL A 112 -9.68 0.65 7.64
C VAL A 112 -8.51 0.29 6.74
N LEU A 113 -7.35 -0.07 7.30
CA LEU A 113 -6.24 -0.61 6.51
C LEU A 113 -6.60 -2.00 5.96
N GLY A 114 -7.07 -2.91 6.83
CA GLY A 114 -7.40 -4.29 6.47
C GLY A 114 -8.90 -4.57 6.32
N LEU A 115 -9.33 -4.88 5.11
CA LEU A 115 -10.68 -5.35 4.78
C LEU A 115 -10.82 -6.86 5.00
N LYS A 116 -12.02 -7.31 5.35
CA LYS A 116 -12.33 -8.75 5.44
C LYS A 116 -12.30 -9.41 4.07
N GLY A 117 -11.74 -10.62 4.02
CA GLY A 117 -11.91 -11.49 2.87
C GLY A 117 -13.24 -12.24 2.86
N ALA A 118 -13.35 -13.17 1.92
CA ALA A 118 -14.51 -14.05 1.78
C ALA A 118 -14.75 -14.92 3.04
N GLY A 119 -13.70 -15.17 3.83
CA GLY A 119 -13.80 -15.87 5.12
C GLY A 119 -14.44 -15.05 6.25
N GLY A 120 -14.67 -13.75 6.05
CA GLY A 120 -15.26 -12.86 7.06
C GLY A 120 -14.26 -12.32 8.09
N PHE A 121 -12.96 -12.56 7.90
CA PHE A 121 -11.90 -12.08 8.77
C PHE A 121 -10.96 -11.16 7.98
N PRO A 122 -10.46 -10.07 8.57
CA PRO A 122 -9.32 -9.36 8.04
C PRO A 122 -8.03 -10.09 8.45
N GLY A 123 -6.92 -9.80 7.76
CA GLY A 123 -5.59 -10.19 8.24
C GLY A 123 -5.14 -9.36 9.45
N VAL A 124 -3.96 -9.68 9.95
CA VAL A 124 -3.33 -9.03 11.11
C VAL A 124 -2.12 -8.21 10.64
N PRO A 125 -2.17 -6.87 10.74
CA PRO A 125 -1.00 -6.03 10.62
C PRO A 125 -0.10 -6.16 11.84
N ALA A 126 1.17 -6.51 11.61
CA ALA A 126 2.22 -6.59 12.63
C ALA A 126 3.34 -5.59 12.32
N TYR A 127 3.53 -4.61 13.22
CA TYR A 127 4.58 -3.60 13.08
C TYR A 127 5.67 -3.79 14.14
N GLY A 128 6.92 -3.63 13.71
CA GLY A 128 8.10 -3.71 14.55
C GLY A 128 8.66 -2.35 14.93
N GLY A 129 8.26 -1.29 14.23
CA GLY A 129 8.74 0.08 14.38
C GLY A 129 8.25 0.79 15.64
N ALA A 130 8.34 2.11 15.63
CA ALA A 130 7.91 2.98 16.70
C ALA A 130 6.38 3.19 16.68
N THR A 131 5.76 3.19 15.50
CA THR A 131 4.34 3.50 15.36
C THR A 131 3.64 2.68 14.26
N ALA A 132 2.32 2.57 14.41
CA ALA A 132 1.41 2.25 13.34
C ALA A 132 0.32 3.33 13.30
N ASP A 133 0.18 3.99 12.16
CA ASP A 133 -0.74 5.13 11.99
C ASP A 133 -1.61 4.96 10.75
N PHE A 134 -2.91 5.01 10.97
CA PHE A 134 -3.93 4.83 9.93
C PHE A 134 -4.82 6.06 9.75
N GLN A 135 -4.55 7.16 10.46
CA GLN A 135 -5.46 8.30 10.52
C GLN A 135 -4.85 9.52 9.83
N ALA A 136 -5.60 10.12 8.90
CA ALA A 136 -5.29 11.46 8.42
C ALA A 136 -6.18 12.50 9.11
N GLY A 137 -5.56 13.42 9.86
CA GLY A 137 -6.26 14.51 10.54
C GLY A 137 -7.28 13.99 11.57
N THR A 138 -8.56 14.35 11.41
CA THR A 138 -9.65 13.91 12.30
C THR A 138 -10.31 12.59 11.86
N GLY A 139 -9.67 11.83 10.97
CA GLY A 139 -10.22 10.58 10.43
C GLY A 139 -10.31 9.44 11.46
N SER A 140 -11.21 8.49 11.21
CA SER A 140 -11.42 7.31 12.06
C SER A 140 -10.69 6.07 11.56
N GLY A 141 -9.58 6.24 10.86
CA GLY A 141 -8.79 5.13 10.30
C GLY A 141 -8.45 4.09 11.36
N ASN A 142 -8.73 2.82 11.06
CA ASN A 142 -8.47 1.68 11.93
C ASN A 142 -7.56 0.66 11.25
N ALA A 143 -6.92 -0.20 12.04
CA ALA A 143 -6.01 -1.22 11.50
C ALA A 143 -6.75 -2.30 10.69
N ALA A 144 -7.97 -2.65 11.11
CA ALA A 144 -8.76 -3.66 10.45
C ALA A 144 -10.26 -3.45 10.66
N GLU A 145 -11.07 -4.04 9.78
CA GLU A 145 -12.53 -3.95 9.83
C GLU A 145 -13.11 -4.47 11.17
N SER A 146 -14.08 -3.73 11.70
CA SER A 146 -14.85 -4.10 12.90
C SER A 146 -15.48 -5.49 12.76
N PRO A 147 -15.55 -6.31 13.83
CA PRO A 147 -15.24 -5.99 15.23
C PRO A 147 -13.79 -6.24 15.65
N TYR A 148 -12.91 -6.60 14.71
CA TYR A 148 -11.60 -7.15 15.06
C TYR A 148 -10.59 -6.06 15.44
N ASN A 149 -10.42 -5.06 14.57
CA ASN A 149 -9.41 -4.01 14.71
C ASN A 149 -8.03 -4.56 15.14
N TRP A 150 -7.66 -5.72 14.59
CA TRP A 150 -6.43 -6.41 14.98
C TRP A 150 -5.21 -5.59 14.57
N LEU A 151 -4.26 -5.49 15.50
CA LEU A 151 -2.98 -4.83 15.32
C LEU A 151 -2.01 -5.43 16.32
N ALA A 152 -0.84 -5.87 15.85
CA ALA A 152 0.19 -6.45 16.70
C ALA A 152 1.46 -5.59 16.67
N ALA A 153 1.98 -5.25 17.84
CA ALA A 153 3.32 -4.71 17.99
C ALA A 153 4.30 -5.88 18.11
N SER A 154 4.90 -6.30 17.00
CA SER A 154 5.77 -7.48 16.93
C SER A 154 6.77 -7.36 15.79
N ARG A 155 7.94 -7.97 15.96
CA ARG A 155 9.03 -8.00 14.96
C ARG A 155 9.15 -9.39 14.36
N TYR A 156 9.43 -9.44 13.06
CA TYR A 156 9.89 -10.65 12.40
C TYR A 156 11.33 -10.95 12.83
N LEU A 157 11.48 -12.04 13.58
CA LEU A 157 12.78 -12.60 14.02
C LEU A 157 13.08 -13.93 13.31
N GLY A 158 12.30 -14.27 12.28
CA GLY A 158 12.43 -15.50 11.53
C GLY A 158 13.61 -15.47 10.55
N ARG A 159 13.71 -16.54 9.75
CA ARG A 159 14.73 -16.68 8.72
C ARG A 159 14.35 -15.89 7.47
N THR A 160 15.28 -15.09 6.95
CA THR A 160 15.18 -14.48 5.62
C THR A 160 15.25 -15.56 4.53
N TYR A 161 14.31 -15.54 3.59
CA TYR A 161 14.22 -16.44 2.44
C TYR A 161 14.70 -15.70 1.20
N ASP A 162 16.01 -15.63 1.04
CA ASP A 162 16.69 -14.92 -0.04
C ASP A 162 16.66 -15.70 -1.39
N TYR A 163 17.06 -15.06 -2.49
CA TYR A 163 17.24 -15.66 -3.81
C TYR A 163 18.02 -16.97 -3.70
N ALA A 164 19.16 -16.93 -3.00
CA ALA A 164 20.01 -18.10 -2.80
C ALA A 164 19.28 -19.23 -2.04
N PHE A 165 18.35 -18.91 -1.13
CA PHE A 165 17.49 -19.92 -0.50
C PHE A 165 16.63 -20.61 -1.55
N PHE A 166 15.91 -19.86 -2.40
CA PHE A 166 15.06 -20.44 -3.43
C PHE A 166 15.85 -21.23 -4.46
N GLU A 167 16.95 -20.67 -4.97
CA GLU A 167 17.84 -21.31 -5.93
C GLU A 167 18.33 -22.68 -5.42
N ARG A 168 18.84 -22.75 -4.18
CA ARG A 168 19.34 -24.02 -3.59
C ARG A 168 18.26 -25.09 -3.39
N GLN A 169 16.98 -24.72 -3.41
CA GLN A 169 15.89 -25.68 -3.33
C GLN A 169 15.53 -26.26 -4.70
N ILE A 170 15.91 -25.60 -5.80
CA ILE A 170 15.68 -26.10 -7.15
C ILE A 170 16.52 -27.38 -7.34
N PRO A 171 15.89 -28.53 -7.64
CA PRO A 171 16.62 -29.76 -7.93
C PRO A 171 17.41 -29.70 -9.24
N ASP A 172 18.54 -30.38 -9.30
CA ASP A 172 19.43 -30.40 -10.48
C ASP A 172 18.79 -30.98 -11.75
N ASP A 173 17.68 -31.74 -11.63
CA ASP A 173 16.92 -32.27 -12.77
C ASP A 173 15.87 -31.30 -13.33
N VAL A 174 15.71 -30.12 -12.74
CA VAL A 174 14.84 -29.06 -13.26
C VAL A 174 15.46 -28.45 -14.51
N ILE A 175 14.67 -28.35 -15.59
CA ILE A 175 15.06 -27.64 -16.80
C ILE A 175 14.74 -26.17 -16.58
N ILE A 176 15.80 -25.36 -16.53
CA ILE A 176 15.72 -23.90 -16.42
C ILE A 176 15.89 -23.32 -17.83
N ASN A 177 14.96 -22.45 -18.21
CA ASN A 177 14.99 -21.74 -19.48
C ASN A 177 15.74 -20.42 -19.27
N GLU A 178 17.00 -20.35 -19.70
CA GLU A 178 17.75 -19.10 -19.73
C GLU A 178 17.07 -18.09 -20.64
N LEU A 179 16.86 -16.87 -20.14
CA LEU A 179 16.24 -15.79 -20.88
C LEU A 179 17.28 -14.96 -21.61
N ASP A 180 16.93 -14.53 -22.82
CA ASP A 180 17.71 -13.58 -23.62
C ASP A 180 16.84 -12.40 -24.05
N PRO A 181 17.41 -11.17 -24.13
CA PRO A 181 16.65 -10.01 -24.57
C PRO A 181 16.28 -10.12 -26.08
N PRO A 182 15.12 -9.61 -26.50
CA PRO A 182 14.11 -8.94 -25.68
C PRO A 182 13.21 -9.94 -24.92
N VAL A 183 12.91 -9.64 -23.65
CA VAL A 183 11.94 -10.41 -22.86
C VAL A 183 10.59 -9.69 -22.91
N THR A 184 9.60 -10.35 -23.51
CA THR A 184 8.24 -9.79 -23.63
C THR A 184 7.26 -10.61 -22.81
N GLY A 185 6.05 -10.10 -22.59
CA GLY A 185 4.95 -10.88 -22.02
C GLY A 185 4.70 -12.19 -22.77
N GLY A 186 4.92 -12.22 -24.09
CA GLY A 186 4.85 -13.42 -24.93
C GLY A 186 5.78 -14.55 -24.48
N THR A 187 6.98 -14.21 -24.00
CA THR A 187 7.96 -15.16 -23.45
C THR A 187 7.34 -15.96 -22.32
N PHE A 188 6.62 -15.30 -21.43
CA PHE A 188 5.95 -15.92 -20.29
C PHE A 188 4.58 -16.50 -20.64
N ASN A 189 3.92 -16.07 -21.71
CA ASN A 189 2.59 -16.56 -22.09
C ASN A 189 2.63 -17.93 -22.78
N SER A 190 3.67 -18.22 -23.56
CA SER A 190 3.75 -19.45 -24.35
C SER A 190 5.14 -20.08 -24.45
N GLY A 191 6.21 -19.39 -24.05
CA GLY A 191 7.58 -19.92 -24.14
C GLY A 191 7.92 -21.00 -23.10
N GLY A 192 9.15 -21.50 -23.19
CA GLY A 192 9.76 -22.39 -22.18
C GLY A 192 9.19 -23.82 -22.14
N ALA A 193 10.03 -24.76 -21.72
CA ALA A 193 9.61 -26.14 -21.46
C ALA A 193 9.22 -26.32 -19.98
N PRO A 194 8.08 -26.94 -19.67
CA PRO A 194 7.73 -27.22 -18.29
C PRO A 194 8.63 -28.32 -17.70
N SER A 195 9.06 -28.13 -16.46
CA SER A 195 9.70 -29.15 -15.63
C SER A 195 9.05 -29.17 -14.24
N ARG A 196 8.72 -30.37 -13.77
CA ARG A 196 7.99 -30.61 -12.50
C ARG A 196 6.70 -29.79 -12.36
N GLY A 197 6.01 -29.52 -13.46
CA GLY A 197 4.73 -28.80 -13.49
C GLY A 197 4.83 -27.28 -13.50
N TYR A 198 6.04 -26.72 -13.63
CA TYR A 198 6.29 -25.28 -13.73
C TYR A 198 7.23 -24.99 -14.89
N ILE A 199 7.21 -23.76 -15.38
CA ILE A 199 8.16 -23.25 -16.36
C ILE A 199 9.10 -22.34 -15.60
N TRP A 200 10.36 -22.78 -15.53
CA TRP A 200 11.41 -22.13 -14.77
C TRP A 200 12.20 -21.24 -15.72
N TYR A 201 12.34 -19.97 -15.37
CA TYR A 201 13.17 -19.02 -16.09
C TYR A 201 14.27 -18.51 -15.19
N HIS A 202 15.42 -18.26 -15.79
CA HIS A 202 16.54 -17.61 -15.15
C HIS A 202 17.01 -16.43 -15.98
N TRP A 203 17.42 -15.37 -15.29
CA TRP A 203 18.05 -14.19 -15.86
C TRP A 203 19.34 -13.88 -15.10
N ASP A 204 20.47 -14.01 -15.79
CA ASP A 204 21.78 -13.61 -15.28
C ASP A 204 22.02 -12.11 -15.50
N GLY A 205 21.83 -11.35 -14.43
CA GLY A 205 22.04 -9.91 -14.39
C GLY A 205 23.49 -9.47 -14.47
N ALA A 206 24.45 -10.33 -14.11
CA ALA A 206 25.87 -10.01 -14.22
C ALA A 206 26.29 -9.89 -15.69
N THR A 207 25.72 -10.72 -16.56
CA THR A 207 25.99 -10.70 -18.00
C THR A 207 25.05 -9.76 -18.76
N ARG A 208 23.78 -9.68 -18.37
CA ARG A 208 22.73 -9.03 -19.19
C ARG A 208 22.25 -7.69 -18.64
N GLY A 209 22.62 -7.31 -17.42
CA GLY A 209 22.08 -6.14 -16.75
C GLY A 209 20.64 -6.34 -16.27
N ASP A 210 19.89 -5.25 -16.15
CA ASP A 210 18.51 -5.29 -15.64
C ASP A 210 17.56 -6.02 -16.61
N LEU A 211 16.58 -6.72 -16.04
CA LEU A 211 15.53 -7.41 -16.79
C LEU A 211 14.29 -6.53 -16.92
N THR A 212 13.89 -6.24 -18.14
CA THR A 212 12.57 -5.66 -18.43
C THR A 212 11.63 -6.71 -19.01
N ILE A 213 10.44 -6.86 -18.42
CA ILE A 213 9.33 -7.60 -19.01
C ILE A 213 8.48 -6.61 -19.81
N ASP A 214 8.69 -6.58 -21.13
CA ASP A 214 7.95 -5.69 -22.01
C ASP A 214 6.56 -6.27 -22.36
N GLY A 215 5.51 -5.53 -22.01
CA GLY A 215 4.14 -5.87 -22.32
C GLY A 215 3.50 -6.93 -21.42
N ASN A 216 2.21 -7.20 -21.68
CA ASN A 216 1.34 -7.91 -20.75
C ASN A 216 1.63 -9.42 -20.68
N VAL A 217 1.78 -9.92 -19.45
CA VAL A 217 1.79 -11.36 -19.13
C VAL A 217 0.35 -11.79 -18.81
N ASN A 218 -0.22 -12.64 -19.65
CA ASN A 218 -1.55 -13.21 -19.49
C ASN A 218 -1.42 -14.74 -19.45
N LEU A 219 -1.36 -15.30 -18.23
CA LEU A 219 -1.20 -16.74 -18.06
C LEU A 219 -2.57 -17.43 -18.15
N VAL A 220 -2.72 -18.28 -19.16
CA VAL A 220 -3.97 -19.01 -19.45
C VAL A 220 -3.88 -20.47 -19.03
N GLY A 221 -5.01 -21.02 -18.58
CA GLY A 221 -5.11 -22.43 -18.21
C GLY A 221 -4.20 -22.80 -17.03
N SER A 222 -3.51 -23.94 -17.14
CA SER A 222 -2.64 -24.49 -16.10
C SER A 222 -1.21 -23.96 -16.15
N ARG A 223 -0.97 -22.81 -16.80
CA ARG A 223 0.37 -22.28 -16.98
C ARG A 223 0.93 -21.70 -15.68
N ARG A 224 2.08 -22.22 -15.25
CA ARG A 224 2.74 -21.87 -13.99
C ARG A 224 4.18 -21.47 -14.25
N VAL A 225 4.56 -20.28 -13.81
CA VAL A 225 5.85 -19.64 -14.10
C VAL A 225 6.58 -19.34 -12.80
N VAL A 226 7.87 -19.69 -12.76
CA VAL A 226 8.82 -19.23 -11.74
C VAL A 226 9.95 -18.51 -12.45
N LEU A 227 10.14 -17.23 -12.11
CA LEU A 227 11.19 -16.38 -12.63
C LEU A 227 12.23 -16.11 -11.55
N MET A 228 13.46 -16.54 -11.81
CA MET A 228 14.63 -16.27 -10.98
C MET A 228 15.45 -15.17 -11.67
N VAL A 229 15.62 -14.03 -11.02
CA VAL A 229 16.42 -12.90 -11.51
C VAL A 229 17.63 -12.74 -10.62
N GLU A 230 18.81 -13.11 -11.10
CA GLU A 230 20.06 -13.05 -10.35
C GLU A 230 20.75 -11.70 -10.57
N GLY A 231 21.03 -10.97 -9.50
CA GLY A 231 21.93 -9.80 -9.55
C GLY A 231 21.48 -8.66 -10.46
N ALA A 232 20.17 -8.48 -10.63
CA ALA A 232 19.58 -7.46 -11.50
C ALA A 232 18.31 -6.87 -10.90
N ASN A 233 17.89 -5.71 -11.39
CA ASN A 233 16.55 -5.20 -11.14
C ASN A 233 15.57 -5.86 -12.13
N LEU A 234 14.34 -6.09 -11.67
CA LEU A 234 13.22 -6.51 -12.50
C LEU A 234 12.30 -5.30 -12.75
N ILE A 235 12.14 -4.92 -14.01
CA ILE A 235 11.18 -3.92 -14.47
C ILE A 235 9.96 -4.61 -15.09
N ILE A 236 8.77 -4.24 -14.63
CA ILE A 236 7.48 -4.76 -15.11
C ILE A 236 6.75 -3.63 -15.85
N ASP A 237 6.77 -3.66 -17.18
CA ASP A 237 6.17 -2.62 -18.04
C ASP A 237 4.71 -2.93 -18.44
N GLY A 238 4.23 -4.13 -18.11
CA GLY A 238 2.89 -4.58 -18.44
C GLY A 238 2.23 -5.31 -17.28
N ARG A 239 0.91 -5.42 -17.33
CA ARG A 239 0.15 -6.15 -16.31
C ARG A 239 0.56 -7.63 -16.30
N ILE A 240 0.47 -8.24 -15.12
CA ILE A 240 0.62 -9.69 -14.94
C ILE A 240 -0.71 -10.22 -14.44
N GLN A 241 -1.36 -11.09 -15.21
CA GLN A 241 -2.68 -11.61 -14.87
C GLN A 241 -2.77 -13.12 -15.01
N LEU A 242 -3.39 -13.75 -14.01
CA LEU A 242 -3.70 -15.17 -14.00
C LEU A 242 -5.13 -15.36 -14.49
N GLN A 243 -5.32 -15.68 -15.78
CA GLN A 243 -6.66 -15.78 -16.38
C GLN A 243 -7.44 -17.03 -15.96
N SER A 244 -6.82 -17.92 -15.19
CA SER A 244 -7.42 -19.15 -14.67
C SER A 244 -7.13 -19.29 -13.17
N PRO A 245 -7.96 -18.66 -12.30
CA PRO A 245 -7.79 -18.69 -10.86
C PRO A 245 -7.67 -20.12 -10.31
N GLY A 246 -6.74 -20.33 -9.37
CA GLY A 246 -6.44 -21.64 -8.78
C GLY A 246 -5.75 -22.66 -9.69
N GLN A 247 -5.43 -22.32 -10.93
CA GLN A 247 -4.70 -23.21 -11.86
C GLN A 247 -3.37 -22.61 -12.31
N GLY A 248 -3.38 -21.33 -12.65
CA GLY A 248 -2.20 -20.56 -13.00
C GLY A 248 -1.34 -20.23 -11.78
N PHE A 249 -0.09 -19.85 -12.05
CA PHE A 249 0.85 -19.38 -11.03
C PHE A 249 1.91 -18.48 -11.67
N PHE A 250 2.27 -17.40 -10.98
CA PHE A 250 3.42 -16.59 -11.33
C PHE A 250 4.17 -16.24 -10.05
N MET A 251 5.49 -16.44 -10.07
CA MET A 251 6.38 -16.01 -9.00
C MET A 251 7.63 -15.39 -9.60
N ALA A 252 8.08 -14.28 -9.04
CA ALA A 252 9.36 -13.66 -9.32
C ALA A 252 10.19 -13.57 -8.03
N VAL A 253 11.44 -14.02 -8.11
CA VAL A 253 12.43 -13.94 -7.03
C VAL A 253 13.62 -13.16 -7.58
N VAL A 254 13.87 -11.99 -7.02
CA VAL A 254 14.87 -11.02 -7.51
C VAL A 254 15.96 -10.84 -6.47
N GLY A 255 17.17 -11.31 -6.79
CA GLY A 255 18.34 -11.29 -5.92
C GLY A 255 19.23 -10.06 -6.10
N LYS A 256 19.95 -9.67 -5.05
CA LYS A 256 20.95 -8.61 -5.12
C LYS A 256 22.17 -9.05 -5.93
N ASP A 257 22.86 -8.07 -6.51
CA ASP A 257 24.18 -8.29 -7.09
C ASP A 257 25.26 -8.26 -5.99
N GLY A 258 26.52 -8.53 -6.37
CA GLY A 258 27.64 -8.52 -5.43
C GLY A 258 27.90 -7.17 -4.76
N SER A 259 27.41 -6.06 -5.34
CA SER A 259 27.52 -4.72 -4.76
C SER A 259 26.35 -4.33 -3.85
N GLY A 260 25.21 -5.04 -3.95
CA GLY A 260 24.00 -4.77 -3.18
C GLY A 260 23.16 -3.60 -3.71
N PHE A 261 23.43 -3.11 -4.93
CA PHE A 261 22.69 -2.00 -5.56
C PHE A 261 21.59 -2.48 -6.53
N LYS A 262 21.46 -3.79 -6.71
CA LYS A 262 20.40 -4.45 -7.47
C LYS A 262 19.47 -5.22 -6.54
N GLY A 263 18.44 -5.83 -7.11
CA GLY A 263 17.46 -6.62 -6.38
C GLY A 263 16.09 -5.94 -6.23
N ASP A 264 15.87 -4.82 -6.94
CA ASP A 264 14.60 -4.12 -6.93
C ASP A 264 13.59 -4.78 -7.87
N ILE A 265 12.31 -4.71 -7.50
CA ILE A 265 11.18 -4.86 -8.42
C ILE A 265 10.58 -3.48 -8.66
N LEU A 266 10.60 -3.04 -9.91
CA LEU A 266 10.15 -1.73 -10.37
C LEU A 266 8.91 -1.92 -11.25
N VAL A 267 7.75 -1.45 -10.77
CA VAL A 267 6.52 -1.50 -11.54
C VAL A 267 6.35 -0.19 -12.31
N ASP A 268 6.14 -0.27 -13.62
CA ASP A 268 5.92 0.91 -14.45
C ASP A 268 4.62 1.64 -14.05
N PRO A 269 4.60 3.00 -14.03
CA PRO A 269 3.42 3.80 -13.72
C PRO A 269 2.14 3.44 -14.51
N SER A 270 2.27 2.91 -15.74
CA SER A 270 1.13 2.52 -16.57
C SER A 270 0.47 1.20 -16.14
N VAL A 271 1.16 0.38 -15.33
CA VAL A 271 0.62 -0.89 -14.84
C VAL A 271 -0.41 -0.64 -13.74
N ASP A 272 -1.58 -1.24 -13.90
CA ASP A 272 -2.73 -1.14 -13.01
C ASP A 272 -2.93 -2.39 -12.14
N ILE A 273 -2.44 -3.55 -12.60
CA ILE A 273 -2.59 -4.82 -11.89
C ILE A 273 -1.42 -5.78 -12.09
N ILE A 274 -1.00 -6.43 -11.01
CA ILE A 274 -0.18 -7.64 -11.06
C ILE A 274 -0.74 -8.75 -10.17
N GLU A 275 -0.59 -9.99 -10.62
CA GLU A 275 -1.00 -11.18 -9.90
C GLU A 275 0.17 -12.16 -9.75
N GLY A 276 0.45 -12.59 -8.52
CA GLY A 276 1.53 -13.54 -8.25
C GLY A 276 2.20 -13.37 -6.90
N ILE A 277 3.36 -13.99 -6.76
CA ILE A 277 4.24 -13.85 -5.60
C ILE A 277 5.51 -13.12 -6.04
N PHE A 278 5.78 -11.99 -5.42
CA PHE A 278 6.90 -11.13 -5.77
C PHE A 278 7.83 -11.01 -4.58
N LEU A 279 9.07 -11.43 -4.76
CA LEU A 279 10.13 -11.28 -3.77
C LEU A 279 11.25 -10.44 -4.34
N ALA A 280 11.49 -9.30 -3.70
CA ALA A 280 12.64 -8.44 -3.93
C ALA A 280 13.58 -8.55 -2.73
N GLU A 281 14.85 -8.88 -2.96
CA GLU A 281 15.82 -8.77 -1.86
C GLU A 281 16.12 -7.32 -1.49
N SER A 282 15.85 -6.36 -2.38
CA SER A 282 15.92 -4.93 -2.09
C SER A 282 14.52 -4.33 -1.98
N GLU A 283 14.16 -3.35 -2.82
CA GLU A 283 12.90 -2.62 -2.72
C GLU A 283 11.85 -3.12 -3.74
N PHE A 284 10.57 -3.06 -3.37
CA PHE A 284 9.45 -3.18 -4.31
C PHE A 284 8.82 -1.79 -4.49
N LYS A 285 8.82 -1.26 -5.71
CA LYS A 285 8.37 0.10 -6.03
C LYS A 285 7.17 0.09 -6.96
N THR A 286 6.09 0.78 -6.60
CA THR A 286 4.84 0.79 -7.37
C THR A 286 4.83 1.79 -8.52
N GLY A 287 5.80 2.70 -8.58
CA GLY A 287 5.93 3.72 -9.63
C GLY A 287 4.99 4.92 -9.41
N LEU A 288 5.48 6.11 -9.75
CA LEU A 288 4.74 7.38 -9.62
C LEU A 288 3.62 7.48 -10.68
N ALA A 289 2.36 7.34 -10.26
CA ALA A 289 1.21 7.48 -11.15
C ALA A 289 -0.04 8.01 -10.42
N SER A 290 -1.01 8.49 -11.21
CA SER A 290 -2.33 8.94 -10.73
C SER A 290 -3.45 7.92 -10.93
N THR A 291 -3.10 6.66 -11.12
CA THR A 291 -4.01 5.52 -11.28
C THR A 291 -3.80 4.52 -10.15
N GLN A 292 -4.89 3.88 -9.71
CA GLN A 292 -4.82 2.89 -8.64
C GLN A 292 -4.05 1.67 -9.11
N PHE A 293 -3.16 1.15 -8.25
CA PHE A 293 -2.43 -0.09 -8.50
C PHE A 293 -2.96 -1.22 -7.62
N ASN A 294 -3.20 -2.38 -8.23
CA ASN A 294 -3.79 -3.54 -7.59
C ASN A 294 -2.81 -4.72 -7.63
N VAL A 295 -2.50 -5.27 -6.47
CA VAL A 295 -1.71 -6.49 -6.34
C VAL A 295 -2.58 -7.60 -5.80
N ARG A 296 -2.63 -8.73 -6.48
CA ARG A 296 -3.30 -9.94 -5.99
C ARG A 296 -2.28 -11.04 -5.78
N GLY A 297 -2.10 -11.47 -4.53
CA GLY A 297 -1.08 -12.45 -4.16
C GLY A 297 -0.23 -11.98 -2.98
N SER A 298 1.09 -11.97 -3.13
CA SER A 298 2.00 -11.65 -2.03
C SER A 298 3.22 -10.87 -2.51
N VAL A 299 3.62 -9.87 -1.72
CA VAL A 299 4.84 -9.09 -1.95
C VAL A 299 5.71 -9.18 -0.71
N ALA A 300 6.99 -9.46 -0.90
CA ALA A 300 8.01 -9.40 0.13
C ALA A 300 9.19 -8.59 -0.42
N ALA A 301 9.61 -7.57 0.31
CA ALA A 301 10.77 -6.76 -0.02
C ALA A 301 11.59 -6.52 1.24
N TYR A 302 12.87 -6.90 1.25
CA TYR A 302 13.67 -6.88 2.48
C TYR A 302 14.24 -5.52 2.82
N ASP A 303 14.44 -4.63 1.85
CA ASP A 303 14.82 -3.24 2.11
C ASP A 303 13.60 -2.31 2.19
N GLY A 304 12.45 -2.72 1.64
CA GLY A 304 11.18 -2.02 1.86
C GLY A 304 10.20 -2.12 0.69
N VAL A 305 8.92 -1.85 0.99
CA VAL A 305 7.89 -1.66 -0.03
C VAL A 305 7.64 -0.15 -0.14
N VAL A 306 7.92 0.42 -1.30
CA VAL A 306 7.77 1.85 -1.59
C VAL A 306 6.50 2.04 -2.42
N LEU A 307 5.51 2.67 -1.79
CA LEU A 307 4.22 2.98 -2.40
C LEU A 307 4.26 4.43 -2.90
N GLU A 308 4.08 4.61 -4.20
CA GLU A 308 4.37 5.85 -4.91
C GLU A 308 3.15 6.43 -5.65
N ARG A 309 2.01 5.74 -5.66
CA ARG A 309 0.80 6.20 -6.36
C ARG A 309 0.14 7.34 -5.60
N ASP A 310 -0.34 8.35 -6.34
CA ASP A 310 -1.11 9.46 -5.79
C ASP A 310 -2.27 9.81 -6.75
N LEU A 311 -3.49 9.47 -6.36
CA LEU A 311 -4.69 9.67 -7.17
C LEU A 311 -5.23 11.12 -7.11
N GLY A 312 -4.51 12.03 -6.45
CA GLY A 312 -4.89 13.41 -6.25
C GLY A 312 -6.21 13.51 -5.49
N ALA A 313 -7.22 14.17 -6.09
CA ALA A 313 -8.52 14.34 -5.46
C ALA A 313 -9.23 13.00 -5.16
N SER A 314 -8.97 11.96 -5.95
CA SER A 314 -9.60 10.64 -5.77
C SER A 314 -9.13 9.91 -4.51
N ASN A 315 -7.97 10.30 -3.94
CA ASN A 315 -7.50 9.75 -2.67
C ASN A 315 -8.53 9.93 -1.55
N SER A 316 -9.45 10.89 -1.65
CA SER A 316 -10.45 11.15 -0.61
C SER A 316 -11.29 9.92 -0.26
N ASN A 317 -11.53 9.04 -1.24
CA ASN A 317 -12.41 7.86 -1.08
C ASN A 317 -11.83 6.58 -1.72
N THR A 318 -10.62 6.63 -2.27
CA THR A 318 -10.03 5.51 -3.02
C THR A 318 -8.57 5.37 -2.61
N PRO A 319 -8.14 4.18 -2.14
CA PRO A 319 -6.73 3.93 -1.86
C PRO A 319 -5.94 3.94 -3.17
N ALA A 320 -4.73 4.47 -3.13
CA ALA A 320 -3.83 4.52 -4.27
C ALA A 320 -3.26 3.13 -4.61
N GLU A 321 -3.08 2.28 -3.60
CA GLU A 321 -2.67 0.89 -3.77
C GLU A 321 -3.52 -0.08 -2.95
N VAL A 322 -3.82 -1.25 -3.54
CA VAL A 322 -4.59 -2.32 -2.89
C VAL A 322 -3.87 -3.65 -3.03
N PHE A 323 -3.65 -4.33 -1.90
CA PHE A 323 -3.08 -5.68 -1.88
C PHE A 323 -4.13 -6.69 -1.43
N THR A 324 -4.50 -7.62 -2.31
CA THR A 324 -5.48 -8.66 -2.03
C THR A 324 -4.79 -10.00 -1.86
N TYR A 325 -4.97 -10.63 -0.70
CA TYR A 325 -4.48 -11.98 -0.49
C TYR A 325 -5.17 -12.97 -1.44
N ALA A 326 -4.39 -13.86 -2.03
CA ALA A 326 -4.86 -14.83 -3.02
C ALA A 326 -4.51 -16.25 -2.58
N PRO A 327 -5.35 -16.91 -1.77
CA PRO A 327 -5.07 -18.24 -1.25
C PRO A 327 -4.97 -19.31 -2.34
N ASP A 328 -5.62 -19.09 -3.49
CA ASP A 328 -5.53 -19.94 -4.67
C ASP A 328 -4.14 -19.92 -5.33
N ILE A 329 -3.41 -18.79 -5.27
CA ILE A 329 -2.02 -18.69 -5.72
C ILE A 329 -1.09 -19.44 -4.75
N ILE A 330 -1.35 -19.36 -3.44
CA ILE A 330 -0.59 -20.11 -2.44
C ILE A 330 -0.82 -21.62 -2.59
N ALA A 331 -2.04 -22.04 -2.94
CA ALA A 331 -2.35 -23.45 -3.19
C ALA A 331 -1.61 -24.03 -4.42
N THR A 332 -1.19 -23.19 -5.37
CA THR A 332 -0.41 -23.59 -6.55
C THR A 332 1.09 -23.32 -6.40
N PHE A 333 1.57 -23.06 -5.18
CA PHE A 333 2.98 -22.79 -4.91
C PHE A 333 3.89 -24.00 -5.19
N PRO A 334 5.11 -23.80 -5.75
CA PRO A 334 6.05 -24.88 -6.02
C PRO A 334 6.40 -25.72 -4.79
N ASN A 335 6.12 -27.01 -4.87
CA ASN A 335 6.43 -27.96 -3.80
C ASN A 335 7.94 -28.10 -3.52
N VAL A 336 8.79 -27.83 -4.51
CA VAL A 336 10.25 -27.83 -4.32
C VAL A 336 10.68 -26.80 -3.27
N PHE A 337 9.96 -25.69 -3.13
CA PHE A 337 10.26 -24.64 -2.16
C PHE A 337 9.71 -24.92 -0.76
N THR A 338 8.82 -25.91 -0.59
CA THR A 338 8.29 -26.30 0.72
C THR A 338 9.08 -27.44 1.37
N GLN A 339 10.01 -28.06 0.65
CA GLN A 339 10.79 -29.18 1.15
C GLN A 339 11.85 -28.71 2.15
N ARG A 340 11.71 -29.15 3.41
CA ARG A 340 12.76 -29.00 4.42
C ARG A 340 13.81 -30.07 4.17
N ARG A 341 15.00 -29.70 3.64
CA ARG A 341 16.14 -30.63 3.55
C ARG A 341 16.57 -31.04 4.96
N ILE A 342 16.15 -32.22 5.42
CA ILE A 342 16.60 -32.82 6.67
C ILE A 342 18.00 -33.38 6.44
N ARG A 343 19.02 -32.77 7.04
CA ARG A 343 20.35 -33.40 7.15
C ARG A 343 20.32 -34.36 8.33
N TRP A 344 20.18 -35.65 8.06
CA TRP A 344 20.45 -36.67 9.06
C TRP A 344 21.98 -36.75 9.26
N LYS A 345 22.43 -36.59 10.51
CA LYS A 345 23.81 -36.90 10.91
C LYS A 345 23.77 -38.10 11.82
N GLU A 346 24.46 -39.17 11.43
CA GLU A 346 24.75 -40.28 12.33
C GLU A 346 25.62 -39.75 13.48
N VAL A 347 25.19 -39.97 14.71
CA VAL A 347 26.04 -39.80 15.88
C VAL A 347 26.63 -41.18 16.16
N ALA A 348 27.96 -41.30 16.10
CA ALA A 348 28.63 -42.55 16.41
C ALA A 348 28.29 -43.00 17.84
N PRO A 349 28.03 -44.31 18.07
CA PRO A 349 27.51 -44.84 19.32
C PRO A 349 28.42 -44.67 20.53
#